data_AF-A0A960R7S4-F1
#
_entry.id   AF-A0A960R7S4-F1
#
_cell.length_a   1.000
_cell.length_b   1.000
_cell.length_c   1.000
_cell.angle_alpha   90.00
_cell.angle_beta   90.00
_cell.angle_gamma   90.00
#
_symmetry.space_group_name_H-M   'P 1'
#
loop_
_entity.id
_entity.type
_entity.pdbx_description
1 polymer ?
#
loop_
_entity_poly.entity_id
_entity_poly.type
_entity_poly.pdbx_seq_one_letter_code
_entity_poly.pdbx_strand_id
1 'polypeptide(L)'
;YTHGWSLAWWISGYMIVPLVCMGLFAKRINQVGRIAKAITIPELLRNRFASPAVGNVATLLVVFFMFFYLLAQFKAGAAIMATLLDDVPMFIRASQWINEAKEGVFWIGDANGDYLLCLFVFAISVIIYTAYGGFRAVVWTDVMQGLVMAVGVVILLILTLSQVGGIGNATKQLAEMTTPDFGTGVIERTSSKEAISLKRGDWVATDAGGVARLEEATNLASESAASGETKILILTTPSDIEKARPSAVSGVSARINSREPYVQGAGEKGVFLTTPGPDRDKISGFLPVFLAMSYFFFWNFSGAGQPSYMVRQMAFKDTITLRRSIMLVSVYFSLIYFPLVVIFTSARILLPGMEIHAD
;
A
#
# COMPACT_ATOMS: atom_id res chain seq x y z
N TYR A 1 0.03 8.30 2.96
CA TYR A 1 -0.51 8.60 4.30
C TYR A 1 0.61 8.98 5.27
N THR A 2 1.64 8.15 5.48
CA THR A 2 2.73 8.40 6.44
C THR A 2 3.63 9.59 6.11
N HIS A 3 3.94 9.84 4.83
CA HIS A 3 4.95 10.83 4.44
C HIS A 3 4.38 12.14 3.85
N GLY A 4 3.06 12.29 3.77
CA GLY A 4 2.42 13.51 3.24
C GLY A 4 2.72 13.78 1.76
N TRP A 5 2.92 15.06 1.41
CA TRP A 5 3.15 15.55 0.05
C TRP A 5 4.53 15.18 -0.52
N SER A 6 5.50 14.79 0.32
CA SER A 6 6.79 14.28 -0.16
C SER A 6 6.62 13.08 -1.12
N LEU A 7 5.57 12.26 -0.89
CA LEU A 7 5.21 11.13 -1.76
C LEU A 7 4.79 11.56 -3.18
N ALA A 8 4.32 12.80 -3.35
CA ALA A 8 3.93 13.34 -4.64
C ALA A 8 5.09 13.32 -5.64
N TRP A 9 6.32 13.57 -5.18
CA TRP A 9 7.51 13.50 -6.03
C TRP A 9 7.76 12.09 -6.57
N TRP A 10 7.62 11.07 -5.70
CA TRP A 10 7.75 9.67 -6.11
C TRP A 10 6.67 9.29 -7.12
N ILE A 11 5.41 9.60 -6.83
CA ILE A 11 4.27 9.26 -7.70
C ILE A 11 4.30 10.04 -9.02
N SER A 12 4.77 11.28 -9.02
CA SER A 12 4.92 12.08 -10.24
C SER A 12 5.89 11.44 -11.24
N GLY A 13 6.93 10.75 -10.75
CA GLY A 13 7.83 9.98 -11.61
C GLY A 13 7.10 8.90 -12.42
N TYR A 14 6.06 8.29 -11.84
CA TYR A 14 5.24 7.27 -12.51
C TYR A 14 4.36 7.83 -13.63
N MET A 15 3.90 9.08 -13.54
CA MET A 15 3.04 9.69 -14.55
C MET A 15 3.74 9.82 -15.92
N ILE A 16 5.06 9.89 -15.92
CA ILE A 16 5.89 10.05 -17.12
C ILE A 16 6.27 8.68 -17.73
N VAL A 17 6.16 7.59 -16.96
CA VAL A 17 6.53 6.22 -17.37
C VAL A 17 5.91 5.82 -18.71
N PRO A 18 4.61 6.03 -18.97
CA PRO A 18 4.04 5.66 -20.26
C PRO A 18 4.67 6.43 -21.43
N LEU A 19 5.01 7.71 -21.25
CA LEU A 19 5.63 8.52 -22.30
C LEU A 19 7.02 8.00 -22.65
N VAL A 20 7.83 7.70 -21.64
CA VAL A 20 9.23 7.27 -21.83
C VAL A 20 9.31 5.80 -22.24
N CYS A 21 8.68 4.89 -21.47
CA CYS A 21 8.70 3.46 -21.75
C CYS A 21 8.13 3.15 -23.13
N MET A 22 6.90 3.60 -23.40
CA MET A 22 6.23 3.26 -24.65
C MET A 22 6.76 4.11 -25.81
N GLY A 23 7.16 5.36 -25.57
CA GLY A 23 7.74 6.22 -26.61
C GLY A 23 9.10 5.74 -27.11
N LEU A 24 10.01 5.36 -26.20
CA LEU A 24 11.38 4.98 -26.55
C LEU A 24 11.51 3.50 -26.92
N PHE A 25 10.89 2.59 -26.15
CA PHE A 25 11.17 1.15 -26.26
C PHE A 25 10.15 0.39 -27.10
N ALA A 26 8.86 0.76 -27.05
CA ALA A 26 7.80 -0.07 -27.64
C ALA A 26 7.98 -0.30 -29.13
N LYS A 27 8.34 0.75 -29.90
CA LYS A 27 8.55 0.61 -31.35
C LYS A 27 9.65 -0.39 -31.67
N ARG A 28 10.80 -0.31 -30.97
CA ARG A 28 11.95 -1.17 -31.21
C ARG A 28 11.68 -2.61 -30.77
N ILE A 29 11.10 -2.80 -29.58
CA ILE A 29 10.75 -4.12 -29.05
C ILE A 29 9.76 -4.82 -29.99
N ASN A 30 8.75 -4.11 -30.48
CA ASN A 30 7.76 -4.65 -31.41
C ASN A 30 8.38 -5.07 -32.76
N GLN A 31 9.24 -4.22 -33.34
CA GLN A 31 9.95 -4.56 -34.58
C GLN A 31 10.84 -5.79 -34.43
N VAL A 32 11.64 -5.85 -33.35
CA VAL A 32 12.52 -6.99 -33.08
C VAL A 32 11.70 -8.26 -32.82
N GLY A 33 10.61 -8.18 -32.06
CA GLY A 33 9.71 -9.32 -31.82
C GLY A 33 9.11 -9.88 -33.11
N ARG A 34 8.68 -9.01 -34.04
CA ARG A 34 8.16 -9.43 -35.36
C ARG A 34 9.22 -10.09 -36.23
N ILE A 35 10.42 -9.52 -36.29
CA ILE A 35 11.55 -10.08 -37.06
C ILE A 35 11.94 -11.46 -36.50
N ALA A 36 12.01 -11.56 -35.17
CA ALA A 36 12.35 -12.79 -34.47
C ALA A 36 11.19 -13.80 -34.40
N LYS A 37 9.99 -13.45 -34.90
CA LYS A 37 8.74 -14.21 -34.76
C LYS A 37 8.47 -14.69 -33.32
N ALA A 38 8.89 -13.89 -32.34
CA ALA A 38 8.80 -14.22 -30.92
C ALA A 38 7.59 -13.55 -30.27
N ILE A 39 6.91 -14.29 -29.39
CA ILE A 39 5.74 -13.79 -28.64
C ILE A 39 6.14 -13.48 -27.18
N THR A 40 7.22 -14.11 -26.69
CA THR A 40 7.75 -13.90 -25.33
C THR A 40 9.14 -13.26 -25.34
N ILE A 41 9.53 -12.63 -24.23
CA ILE A 41 10.86 -12.00 -24.10
C ILE A 41 12.01 -13.02 -24.08
N PRO A 42 11.93 -14.14 -23.36
CA PRO A 42 12.97 -15.17 -23.43
C PRO A 42 13.14 -15.73 -24.84
N GLU A 43 12.04 -15.96 -25.57
CA GLU A 43 12.07 -16.39 -26.97
C GLU A 43 12.68 -15.33 -27.89
N LEU A 44 12.35 -14.04 -27.68
CA LEU A 44 12.95 -12.94 -28.42
C LEU A 44 14.46 -12.92 -28.22
N LEU A 45 14.95 -13.08 -26.99
CA LEU A 45 16.38 -13.12 -26.70
C LEU A 45 17.04 -14.36 -27.32
N ARG A 46 16.41 -15.53 -27.20
CA ARG A 46 16.87 -16.78 -27.81
C ARG A 46 17.08 -16.64 -29.31
N ASN A 47 16.06 -16.14 -30.01
CA ASN A 47 16.07 -16.02 -31.46
C ASN A 47 17.00 -14.89 -31.92
N ARG A 48 17.07 -13.78 -31.16
CA ARG A 48 17.96 -12.65 -31.46
C ARG A 48 19.43 -13.01 -31.36
N PHE A 49 19.83 -13.80 -30.36
CA PHE A 49 21.22 -14.22 -30.16
C PHE A 49 21.54 -15.60 -30.74
N ALA A 50 20.58 -16.25 -31.41
CA ALA A 50 20.69 -17.61 -31.92
C ALA A 50 21.22 -18.63 -30.89
N SER A 51 20.94 -18.40 -29.60
CA SER A 51 21.50 -19.19 -28.49
C SER A 51 20.41 -19.75 -27.59
N PRO A 52 20.23 -21.09 -27.56
CA PRO A 52 19.30 -21.74 -26.63
C PRO A 52 19.63 -21.47 -25.16
N ALA A 53 20.92 -21.34 -24.83
CA ALA A 53 21.37 -21.07 -23.47
C ALA A 53 20.85 -19.71 -22.96
N VAL A 54 20.95 -18.66 -23.78
CA VAL A 54 20.43 -17.32 -23.44
C VAL A 54 18.92 -17.36 -23.22
N GLY A 55 18.19 -18.09 -24.06
CA GLY A 55 16.75 -18.29 -23.89
C GLY A 55 16.39 -18.98 -22.58
N ASN A 56 17.07 -20.08 -22.24
CA ASN A 56 16.80 -20.83 -21.03
C ASN A 56 17.12 -20.04 -19.76
N VAL A 57 18.26 -19.33 -19.75
CA VAL A 57 18.64 -18.45 -18.63
C VAL A 57 17.60 -17.33 -18.47
N ALA A 58 17.19 -16.68 -19.56
CA ALA A 58 16.17 -15.63 -19.50
C ALA A 58 14.83 -16.17 -18.96
N THR A 59 14.38 -17.35 -19.41
CA THR A 59 13.16 -17.99 -18.90
C THR A 59 13.26 -18.25 -17.40
N LEU A 60 14.37 -18.82 -16.93
CA LEU A 60 14.55 -19.13 -15.51
C LEU A 60 14.56 -17.85 -14.65
N LEU A 61 15.26 -16.81 -15.09
CA LEU A 61 15.28 -15.52 -14.39
C LEU A 61 13.89 -14.88 -14.35
N VAL A 62 13.16 -14.88 -15.47
CA VAL A 62 11.82 -14.30 -15.53
C VAL A 62 10.86 -15.05 -14.60
N VAL A 63 10.87 -16.39 -14.60
CA VAL A 63 10.02 -17.19 -13.70
C VAL A 63 10.36 -16.91 -12.24
N PHE A 64 11.66 -16.90 -11.89
CA PHE A 64 12.12 -16.63 -10.53
C PHE A 64 11.69 -15.24 -10.04
N PHE A 65 11.98 -14.17 -10.79
CA PHE A 65 11.64 -12.82 -10.36
C PHE A 65 10.13 -12.52 -10.43
N MET A 66 9.41 -13.06 -11.41
CA MET A 66 7.95 -12.92 -11.47
C MET A 66 7.25 -13.65 -10.31
N PHE A 67 7.82 -14.75 -9.80
CA PHE A 67 7.28 -15.41 -8.61
C PHE A 67 7.27 -14.47 -7.40
N PHE A 68 8.40 -13.84 -7.07
CA PHE A 68 8.46 -12.88 -5.95
C PHE A 68 7.59 -11.65 -6.18
N TYR A 69 7.55 -11.16 -7.42
CA TYR A 69 6.69 -10.05 -7.79
C TYR A 69 5.20 -10.35 -7.56
N LEU A 70 4.73 -11.53 -8.02
CA LEU A 70 3.35 -11.96 -7.82
C LEU A 70 3.07 -12.30 -6.35
N LEU A 71 4.02 -12.87 -5.62
CA LEU A 71 3.88 -13.18 -4.20
C LEU A 71 3.54 -11.93 -3.38
N ALA A 72 4.27 -10.84 -3.61
CA ALA A 72 4.00 -9.57 -2.93
C ALA A 72 2.58 -9.05 -3.23
N GLN A 73 2.12 -9.17 -4.48
CA GLN A 73 0.78 -8.74 -4.89
C GLN A 73 -0.32 -9.60 -4.27
N PHE A 74 -0.13 -10.92 -4.21
CA PHE A 74 -1.09 -11.83 -3.61
C PHE A 74 -1.19 -11.63 -2.11
N LYS A 75 -0.06 -11.42 -1.42
CA LYS A 75 -0.04 -11.04 0.00
C LYS A 75 -0.83 -9.75 0.24
N ALA A 76 -0.56 -8.70 -0.54
CA ALA A 76 -1.27 -7.43 -0.42
C ALA A 76 -2.78 -7.57 -0.71
N GLY A 77 -3.15 -8.30 -1.77
CA GLY A 77 -4.55 -8.55 -2.12
C GLY A 77 -5.30 -9.33 -1.04
N ALA A 78 -4.67 -10.36 -0.47
CA ALA A 78 -5.25 -11.14 0.62
C ALA A 78 -5.43 -10.31 1.90
N ALA A 79 -4.47 -9.45 2.24
CA ALA A 79 -4.57 -8.56 3.39
C ALA A 79 -5.73 -7.57 3.24
N ILE A 80 -5.87 -6.93 2.07
CA ILE A 80 -6.99 -6.02 1.79
C ILE A 80 -8.33 -6.77 1.90
N MET A 81 -8.43 -7.95 1.31
CA MET A 81 -9.66 -8.74 1.36
C MET A 81 -10.02 -9.15 2.80
N ALA A 82 -9.03 -9.54 3.62
CA ALA A 82 -9.25 -9.85 5.02
C ALA A 82 -9.80 -8.64 5.79
N THR A 83 -9.23 -7.44 5.57
CA THR A 83 -9.74 -6.22 6.20
C THR A 83 -11.15 -5.83 5.75
N LEU A 84 -11.52 -6.13 4.50
CA LEU A 84 -12.85 -5.82 3.97
C LEU A 84 -13.94 -6.79 4.43
N LEU A 85 -13.56 -8.02 4.81
CA LEU A 85 -14.49 -9.09 5.17
C LEU A 85 -14.54 -9.38 6.67
N ASP A 86 -13.74 -8.69 7.48
CA ASP A 86 -13.58 -8.93 8.92
C ASP A 86 -14.93 -8.95 9.67
N ASP A 87 -15.86 -8.06 9.30
CA ASP A 87 -17.18 -7.95 9.93
C ASP A 87 -18.23 -8.93 9.39
N VAL A 88 -17.91 -9.76 8.38
CA VAL A 88 -18.88 -10.65 7.74
C VAL A 88 -19.01 -11.95 8.54
N PRO A 89 -20.21 -12.29 9.10
CA PRO A 89 -20.34 -13.47 9.97
C PRO A 89 -19.99 -14.80 9.30
N MET A 90 -20.22 -14.91 7.98
CA MET A 90 -19.83 -16.08 7.20
C MET A 90 -18.31 -16.21 7.08
N PHE A 91 -17.60 -15.08 6.94
CA PHE A 91 -16.15 -15.05 6.84
C PHE A 91 -15.50 -15.48 8.15
N ILE A 92 -15.95 -14.93 9.29
CA ILE A 92 -15.47 -15.29 10.64
C ILE A 92 -15.59 -16.80 10.89
N ARG A 93 -16.71 -17.42 10.49
CA ARG A 93 -16.90 -18.87 10.64
C ARG A 93 -15.95 -19.67 9.75
N ALA A 94 -15.78 -19.25 8.50
CA ALA A 94 -14.90 -19.93 7.56
C ALA A 94 -13.42 -19.80 7.98
N SER A 95 -13.02 -18.66 8.52
CA SER A 95 -11.66 -18.45 8.99
C SER A 95 -11.34 -19.18 10.29
N GLN A 96 -12.33 -19.33 11.18
CA GLN A 96 -12.22 -20.22 12.35
C GLN A 96 -11.96 -21.67 11.92
N TRP A 97 -12.69 -22.18 10.93
CA TRP A 97 -12.44 -23.52 10.40
C TRP A 97 -11.03 -23.68 9.81
N ILE A 98 -10.53 -22.66 9.08
CA ILE A 98 -9.15 -22.65 8.57
C ILE A 98 -8.14 -22.62 9.72
N ASN A 99 -8.42 -21.86 10.78
CA ASN A 99 -7.57 -21.78 11.97
C ASN A 99 -7.47 -23.12 12.70
N GLU A 100 -8.57 -23.87 12.79
CA GLU A 100 -8.55 -25.24 13.33
C GLU A 100 -7.82 -26.21 12.39
N ALA A 101 -8.09 -26.13 11.08
CA ALA A 101 -7.51 -27.03 10.09
C ALA A 101 -5.98 -26.88 9.92
N LYS A 102 -5.42 -25.70 10.24
CA LYS A 102 -3.97 -25.48 10.20
C LYS A 102 -3.24 -25.95 11.46
N GLU A 103 -3.94 -26.22 12.56
CA GLU A 103 -3.31 -26.65 13.80
C GLU A 103 -2.55 -27.97 13.56
N GLY A 104 -1.23 -27.95 13.81
CA GLY A 104 -0.35 -29.10 13.55
C GLY A 104 0.42 -29.06 12.21
N VAL A 105 0.20 -28.05 11.35
CA VAL A 105 0.95 -27.89 10.10
C VAL A 105 2.23 -27.07 10.36
N PHE A 106 3.39 -27.72 10.31
CA PHE A 106 4.68 -27.14 10.71
C PHE A 106 5.10 -25.85 9.98
N TRP A 107 4.57 -25.58 8.78
CA TRP A 107 4.96 -24.43 7.96
C TRP A 107 3.92 -23.28 7.92
N ILE A 108 2.70 -23.48 8.46
CA ILE A 108 1.57 -22.53 8.35
C ILE A 108 0.89 -22.30 9.71
N GLY A 109 1.24 -23.06 10.76
CA GLY A 109 0.60 -22.96 12.08
C GLY A 109 0.51 -21.52 12.64
N ASP A 110 1.54 -20.70 12.41
CA ASP A 110 1.60 -19.32 12.89
C ASP A 110 0.84 -18.30 12.03
N ALA A 111 0.38 -18.67 10.82
CA ALA A 111 -0.28 -17.74 9.91
C ALA A 111 -1.75 -17.53 10.27
N ASN A 112 -2.24 -16.28 10.27
CA ASN A 112 -3.65 -15.96 10.56
C ASN A 112 -4.61 -16.66 9.58
N GLY A 113 -5.67 -17.31 10.10
CA GLY A 113 -6.65 -18.05 9.29
C GLY A 113 -7.43 -17.17 8.33
N ASP A 114 -7.77 -15.94 8.73
CA ASP A 114 -8.44 -14.95 7.88
C ASP A 114 -7.60 -14.64 6.63
N TYR A 115 -6.32 -14.35 6.85
CA TYR A 115 -5.37 -14.06 5.78
C TYR A 115 -5.20 -15.26 4.84
N LEU A 116 -5.08 -16.48 5.39
CA LEU A 116 -4.87 -17.68 4.58
C LEU A 116 -6.09 -18.01 3.72
N LEU A 117 -7.29 -17.87 4.29
CA LEU A 117 -8.55 -18.04 3.57
C LEU A 117 -8.63 -17.07 2.39
N CYS A 118 -8.40 -15.77 2.65
CA CYS A 118 -8.38 -14.74 1.63
C CYS A 118 -7.34 -15.03 0.55
N LEU A 119 -6.12 -15.42 0.94
CA LEU A 119 -5.05 -15.76 0.01
C LEU A 119 -5.44 -16.92 -0.90
N PHE A 120 -6.03 -17.98 -0.35
CA PHE A 120 -6.44 -19.16 -1.09
C PHE A 120 -7.56 -18.85 -2.09
N VAL A 121 -8.62 -18.18 -1.63
CA VAL A 121 -9.76 -17.80 -2.48
C VAL A 121 -9.32 -16.83 -3.58
N PHE A 122 -8.51 -15.83 -3.24
CA PHE A 122 -7.96 -14.87 -4.20
C PHE A 122 -7.10 -15.58 -5.24
N ALA A 123 -6.20 -16.46 -4.80
CA ALA A 123 -5.28 -17.15 -5.70
C ALA A 123 -5.99 -18.08 -6.68
N ILE A 124 -6.91 -18.92 -6.20
CA ILE A 124 -7.68 -19.84 -7.04
C ILE A 124 -8.50 -19.06 -8.06
N SER A 125 -9.18 -17.99 -7.61
CA SER A 125 -9.96 -17.15 -8.51
C SER A 125 -9.10 -16.61 -9.65
N VAL A 126 -7.91 -16.08 -9.33
CA VAL A 126 -6.94 -15.58 -10.32
C VAL A 126 -6.48 -16.67 -11.28
N ILE A 127 -6.12 -17.85 -10.76
CA ILE A 127 -5.64 -18.96 -11.57
C ILE A 127 -6.73 -19.43 -12.55
N ILE A 128 -7.97 -19.57 -12.10
CA ILE A 128 -9.08 -20.07 -12.94
C ILE A 128 -9.33 -19.13 -14.12
N TYR A 129 -9.51 -17.83 -13.89
CA TYR A 129 -9.84 -16.92 -14.99
C TYR A 129 -8.64 -16.67 -15.92
N THR A 130 -7.41 -16.68 -15.40
CA THR A 130 -6.20 -16.49 -16.23
C THR A 130 -5.90 -17.72 -17.09
N ALA A 131 -6.08 -18.92 -16.54
CA ALA A 131 -5.87 -20.18 -17.28
C ALA A 131 -6.88 -20.35 -18.41
N TYR A 132 -8.16 -20.03 -18.18
CA TYR A 132 -9.20 -20.19 -19.19
C TYR A 132 -9.21 -19.07 -20.25
N GLY A 133 -8.93 -17.83 -19.86
CA GLY A 133 -9.12 -16.66 -20.72
C GLY A 133 -8.00 -16.39 -21.73
N GLY A 134 -6.76 -16.80 -21.44
CA GLY A 134 -5.60 -16.49 -22.26
C GLY A 134 -5.30 -14.98 -22.40
N PHE A 135 -4.34 -14.61 -23.25
CA PHE A 135 -3.81 -13.23 -23.33
C PHE A 135 -4.88 -12.17 -23.65
N ARG A 136 -5.83 -12.47 -24.54
CA ARG A 136 -6.87 -11.51 -24.94
C ARG A 136 -7.89 -11.24 -23.83
N ALA A 137 -8.34 -12.28 -23.12
CA ALA A 137 -9.29 -12.09 -22.02
C ALA A 137 -8.64 -11.27 -20.90
N VAL A 138 -7.37 -11.57 -20.55
CA VAL A 138 -6.61 -10.82 -19.56
C VAL A 138 -6.53 -9.33 -19.92
N VAL A 139 -6.25 -9.01 -21.19
CA VAL A 139 -6.22 -7.60 -21.63
C VAL A 139 -7.59 -6.91 -21.47
N TRP A 140 -8.69 -7.61 -21.76
CA TRP A 140 -10.03 -7.04 -21.57
C TRP A 140 -10.41 -6.87 -20.10
N THR A 141 -10.08 -7.84 -19.24
CA THR A 141 -10.31 -7.71 -17.80
C THR A 141 -9.51 -6.55 -17.21
N ASP A 142 -8.28 -6.33 -17.66
CA ASP A 142 -7.47 -5.18 -17.22
C ASP A 142 -8.10 -3.83 -17.62
N VAL A 143 -8.68 -3.75 -18.83
CA VAL A 143 -9.38 -2.53 -19.27
C VAL A 143 -10.58 -2.25 -18.38
N MET A 144 -11.35 -3.28 -18.04
CA MET A 144 -12.49 -3.15 -17.11
C MET A 144 -12.03 -2.76 -15.71
N GLN A 145 -11.00 -3.41 -15.16
CA GLN A 145 -10.42 -3.06 -13.87
C GLN A 145 -9.88 -1.63 -13.84
N GLY A 146 -9.22 -1.20 -14.92
CA GLY A 146 -8.76 0.17 -15.05
C GLY A 146 -9.91 1.18 -15.04
N LEU A 147 -10.99 0.90 -15.79
CA LEU A 147 -12.16 1.78 -15.77
C LEU A 147 -12.80 1.87 -14.38
N VAL A 148 -12.98 0.74 -13.71
CA VAL A 148 -13.53 0.68 -12.33
C VAL A 148 -12.62 1.44 -11.36
N MET A 149 -11.29 1.29 -11.48
CA MET A 149 -10.33 2.02 -10.66
C MET A 149 -10.42 3.53 -10.90
N ALA A 150 -10.55 3.99 -12.15
CA ALA A 150 -10.72 5.42 -12.45
C ALA A 150 -11.98 6.00 -11.83
N VAL A 151 -13.11 5.30 -11.95
CA VAL A 151 -14.36 5.72 -11.32
C VAL A 151 -14.21 5.76 -9.79
N GLY A 152 -13.63 4.72 -9.19
CA GLY A 152 -13.40 4.64 -7.75
C GLY A 152 -12.52 5.77 -7.22
N VAL A 153 -11.42 6.09 -7.91
CA VAL A 153 -10.53 7.18 -7.54
C VAL A 153 -11.22 8.54 -7.65
N VAL A 154 -12.02 8.78 -8.70
CA VAL A 154 -12.77 10.04 -8.85
C VAL A 154 -13.79 10.21 -7.73
N ILE A 155 -14.55 9.15 -7.41
CA ILE A 155 -15.52 9.17 -6.31
C ILE A 155 -14.81 9.45 -4.98
N LEU A 156 -13.73 8.73 -4.69
CA LEU A 156 -12.96 8.91 -3.46
C LEU A 156 -12.35 10.32 -3.37
N LEU A 157 -11.85 10.87 -4.47
CA LEU A 157 -11.34 12.24 -4.50
C LEU A 157 -12.42 13.25 -4.11
N ILE A 158 -13.62 13.14 -4.69
CA ILE A 158 -14.73 14.04 -4.38
C ILE A 158 -15.12 13.92 -2.90
N LEU A 159 -15.29 12.69 -2.41
CA LEU A 159 -15.66 12.44 -1.02
C LEU A 159 -14.61 12.98 -0.03
N THR A 160 -13.34 12.67 -0.25
CA THR A 160 -12.25 13.13 0.64
C THR A 160 -12.09 14.65 0.62
N LEU A 161 -12.16 15.29 -0.55
CA LEU A 161 -12.08 16.74 -0.65
C LEU A 161 -13.29 17.44 -0.03
N SER A 162 -14.49 16.86 -0.15
CA SER A 162 -15.69 17.42 0.51
C SER A 162 -15.58 17.37 2.04
N GLN A 163 -15.00 16.31 2.60
CA GLN A 163 -14.82 16.16 4.05
C GLN A 163 -13.72 17.05 4.61
N VAL A 164 -12.63 17.27 3.87
CA VAL A 164 -11.52 18.13 4.32
C VAL A 164 -11.78 19.62 4.05
N GLY A 165 -12.76 19.96 3.21
CA GLY A 165 -13.07 21.34 2.81
C GLY A 165 -12.17 21.85 1.69
N GLY A 166 -11.73 20.96 0.80
CA GLY A 166 -10.92 21.27 -0.38
C GLY A 166 -9.39 21.18 -0.16
N ILE A 167 -8.65 21.21 -1.27
CA ILE A 167 -7.18 21.01 -1.28
C ILE A 167 -6.46 22.09 -0.48
N GLY A 168 -6.89 23.35 -0.57
CA GLY A 168 -6.25 24.45 0.16
C GLY A 168 -6.37 24.31 1.68
N ASN A 169 -7.54 23.86 2.17
CA ASN A 169 -7.73 23.59 3.59
C ASN A 169 -6.97 22.34 4.04
N ALA A 170 -6.92 21.31 3.19
CA ALA A 170 -6.13 20.11 3.43
C ALA A 170 -4.65 20.46 3.66
N THR A 171 -4.06 21.26 2.76
CA THR A 171 -2.66 21.67 2.89
C THR A 171 -2.41 22.53 4.13
N LYS A 172 -3.35 23.40 4.52
CA LYS A 172 -3.24 24.19 5.76
C LYS A 172 -3.26 23.34 7.02
N GLN A 173 -4.24 22.44 7.14
CA GLN A 173 -4.31 21.51 8.28
C GLN A 173 -3.07 20.63 8.35
N LEU A 174 -2.57 20.15 7.20
CA LEU A 174 -1.35 19.36 7.12
C LEU A 174 -0.08 20.17 7.47
N ALA A 175 -0.10 21.49 7.29
CA ALA A 175 0.99 22.38 7.70
C ALA A 175 1.09 22.50 9.23
N GLU A 176 -0.04 22.42 9.93
CA GLU A 176 -0.12 22.57 11.39
C GLU A 176 0.17 21.26 12.14
N MET A 177 0.08 20.13 11.44
CA MET A 177 0.33 18.79 11.98
C MET A 177 1.78 18.56 12.35
N THR A 178 1.97 17.85 13.46
CA THR A 178 3.25 17.28 13.91
C THR A 178 3.22 15.77 13.74
N THR A 179 4.39 15.12 13.71
CA THR A 179 4.47 13.66 13.70
C THR A 179 3.96 13.08 15.02
N PRO A 180 3.19 11.97 15.00
CA PRO A 180 2.91 11.23 16.23
C PRO A 180 4.20 10.62 16.78
N ASP A 181 4.23 10.36 18.08
CA ASP A 181 5.34 9.66 18.73
C ASP A 181 4.97 8.18 18.87
N PHE A 182 5.89 7.28 18.56
CA PHE A 182 5.74 5.87 18.96
C PHE A 182 6.21 5.69 20.41
N GLY A 183 5.94 4.55 21.02
CA GLY A 183 6.49 4.26 22.33
C GLY A 183 5.84 3.06 22.99
N THR A 184 6.19 2.85 24.25
CA THR A 184 5.60 1.83 25.10
C THR A 184 4.83 2.46 26.26
N GLY A 185 3.74 1.81 26.63
CA GLY A 185 2.92 2.23 27.75
C GLY A 185 2.25 1.05 28.43
N VAL A 186 1.79 1.31 29.65
CA VAL A 186 0.99 0.37 30.44
C VAL A 186 -0.43 0.87 30.47
N ILE A 187 -1.36 -0.01 30.15
CA ILE A 187 -2.78 0.31 30.17
C ILE A 187 -3.30 0.06 31.59
N GLU A 188 -3.75 1.12 32.24
CA GLU A 188 -4.26 1.11 33.61
C GLU A 188 -5.79 1.23 33.62
N ARG A 189 -6.42 0.50 34.52
CA ARG A 189 -7.87 0.50 34.71
C ARG A 189 -8.28 1.66 35.61
N THR A 190 -9.24 2.46 35.16
CA THR A 190 -9.71 3.66 35.89
C THR A 190 -11.01 3.42 36.66
N SER A 191 -11.93 2.54 36.19
CA SER A 191 -13.23 2.40 36.89
C SER A 191 -14.00 1.06 36.77
N SER A 192 -13.77 0.18 35.78
CA SER A 192 -14.58 -1.05 35.60
C SER A 192 -13.86 -2.32 36.07
N LYS A 193 -14.53 -3.18 36.86
CA LYS A 193 -14.00 -4.47 37.37
C LYS A 193 -14.10 -5.65 36.38
N GLU A 194 -14.64 -5.44 35.19
CA GLU A 194 -14.76 -6.50 34.18
C GLU A 194 -13.47 -6.71 33.39
N ALA A 195 -13.28 -7.91 32.84
CA ALA A 195 -12.21 -8.18 31.89
C ALA A 195 -12.45 -7.36 30.62
N ILE A 196 -11.48 -6.53 30.25
CA ILE A 196 -11.57 -5.71 29.04
C ILE A 196 -10.53 -6.24 28.06
N SER A 197 -10.99 -6.71 26.90
CA SER A 197 -10.14 -7.05 25.77
C SER A 197 -10.11 -5.86 24.82
N LEU A 198 -8.95 -5.23 24.70
CA LEU A 198 -8.73 -4.13 23.78
C LEU A 198 -8.13 -4.68 22.49
N LYS A 199 -8.72 -4.30 21.37
CA LYS A 199 -8.26 -4.70 20.05
C LYS A 199 -7.12 -3.78 19.61
N ARG A 200 -6.27 -4.30 18.73
CA ARG A 200 -5.30 -3.47 18.00
C ARG A 200 -6.05 -2.34 17.28
N GLY A 201 -5.59 -1.12 17.43
CA GLY A 201 -6.20 0.07 16.83
C GLY A 201 -7.21 0.80 17.70
N ASP A 202 -7.55 0.28 18.88
CA ASP A 202 -8.41 0.99 19.85
C ASP A 202 -7.71 2.24 20.39
N TRP A 203 -8.52 3.28 20.66
CA TRP A 203 -8.05 4.53 21.24
C TRP A 203 -8.15 4.49 22.77
N VAL A 204 -7.12 4.99 23.45
CA VAL A 204 -7.05 5.06 24.91
C VAL A 204 -6.60 6.46 25.33
N ALA A 205 -7.27 7.04 26.32
CA ALA A 205 -6.87 8.32 26.89
C ALA A 205 -5.54 8.17 27.66
N THR A 206 -4.65 9.16 27.57
CA THR A 206 -3.40 9.14 28.33
C THR A 206 -3.54 9.91 29.64
N ASP A 207 -2.74 9.54 30.64
CA ASP A 207 -2.60 10.23 31.93
C ASP A 207 -2.24 11.71 31.79
N ALA A 208 -1.46 12.07 30.77
CA ALA A 208 -1.09 13.44 30.42
C ALA A 208 -2.19 14.22 29.64
N GLY A 209 -3.41 13.69 29.54
CA GLY A 209 -4.53 14.35 28.86
C GLY A 209 -4.52 14.24 27.33
N GLY A 210 -3.62 13.45 26.76
CA GLY A 210 -3.57 13.12 25.33
C GLY A 210 -4.39 11.88 24.99
N VAL A 211 -4.19 11.37 23.78
CA VAL A 211 -4.80 10.13 23.29
C VAL A 211 -3.73 9.29 22.62
N ALA A 212 -3.73 7.98 22.88
CA ALA A 212 -2.85 7.00 22.26
C ALA A 212 -3.66 5.90 21.57
N ARG A 213 -3.11 5.33 20.51
CA ARG A 213 -3.67 4.20 19.77
C ARG A 213 -2.87 2.93 20.06
N LEU A 214 -3.54 1.82 20.28
CA LEU A 214 -2.87 0.54 20.54
C LEU A 214 -2.30 -0.06 19.24
N GLU A 215 -1.02 -0.43 19.25
CA GLU A 215 -0.37 -1.10 18.12
C GLU A 215 -0.58 -2.63 18.17
N GLU A 216 -0.82 -3.18 19.35
CA GLU A 216 -1.04 -4.61 19.59
C GLU A 216 -2.32 -4.81 20.41
N ALA A 217 -2.94 -5.99 20.31
CA ALA A 217 -4.12 -6.30 21.12
C ALA A 217 -3.71 -6.55 22.57
N THR A 218 -4.45 -5.99 23.52
CA THR A 218 -4.11 -6.05 24.94
C THR A 218 -5.30 -6.48 25.77
N ASN A 219 -5.09 -7.49 26.60
CA ASN A 219 -6.11 -7.98 27.51
C ASN A 219 -5.80 -7.50 28.93
N LEU A 220 -6.77 -6.85 29.56
CA LEU A 220 -6.76 -6.59 31.00
C LEU A 220 -7.56 -7.68 31.71
N ALA A 221 -6.84 -8.54 32.43
CA ALA A 221 -7.46 -9.54 33.31
C ALA A 221 -8.30 -8.87 34.42
N SER A 222 -9.31 -9.58 34.92
CA SER A 222 -10.24 -9.09 35.94
C SER A 222 -9.53 -8.69 37.25
N GLU A 223 -8.41 -9.33 37.58
CA GLU A 223 -7.67 -9.12 38.83
C GLU A 223 -6.49 -8.15 38.71
N SER A 224 -5.99 -7.91 37.49
CA SER A 224 -4.83 -7.06 37.24
C SER A 224 -5.27 -5.62 36.96
N ALA A 225 -4.81 -4.66 37.76
CA ALA A 225 -5.10 -3.24 37.57
C ALA A 225 -4.37 -2.60 36.38
N ALA A 226 -3.35 -3.29 35.86
CA ALA A 226 -2.47 -2.84 34.78
C ALA A 226 -2.19 -3.98 33.79
N SER A 227 -2.04 -3.64 32.51
CA SER A 227 -1.58 -4.56 31.48
C SER A 227 -0.07 -4.79 31.52
N GLY A 228 0.43 -5.74 30.72
CA GLY A 228 1.84 -5.76 30.34
C GLY A 228 2.23 -4.53 29.50
N GLU A 229 3.52 -4.30 29.36
CA GLU A 229 4.05 -3.25 28.50
C GLU A 229 3.58 -3.47 27.06
N THR A 230 2.88 -2.47 26.51
CA THR A 230 2.24 -2.54 25.20
C THR A 230 2.76 -1.41 24.33
N LYS A 231 2.95 -1.67 23.04
CA LYS A 231 3.31 -0.64 22.07
C LYS A 231 2.11 0.24 21.73
N ILE A 232 2.33 1.55 21.76
CA ILE A 232 1.31 2.56 21.55
C ILE A 232 1.82 3.66 20.61
N LEU A 233 0.89 4.24 19.85
CA LEU A 233 1.11 5.43 19.06
C LEU A 233 0.46 6.63 19.75
N ILE A 234 1.25 7.63 20.10
CA ILE A 234 0.82 8.82 20.85
C ILE A 234 0.60 9.97 19.89
N LEU A 235 -0.61 10.53 19.89
CA LEU A 235 -0.91 11.72 19.08
C LEU A 235 -0.33 12.97 19.73
N THR A 236 0.37 13.78 18.93
CA THR A 236 0.98 15.05 19.35
C THR A 236 0.21 16.26 18.83
N THR A 237 -0.48 16.13 17.69
CA THR A 237 -1.24 17.21 17.07
C THR A 237 -2.55 17.48 17.84
N PRO A 238 -2.82 18.73 18.29
CA PRO A 238 -4.03 19.05 19.05
C PRO A 238 -5.34 18.70 18.34
N SER A 239 -5.44 18.98 17.03
CA SER A 239 -6.64 18.65 16.24
C SER A 239 -6.92 17.15 16.16
N ASP A 240 -5.87 16.33 16.17
CA ASP A 240 -6.01 14.88 16.06
C ASP A 240 -6.44 14.29 17.41
N ILE A 241 -5.93 14.85 18.51
CA ILE A 241 -6.36 14.50 19.87
C ILE A 241 -7.86 14.80 20.04
N GLU A 242 -8.35 15.95 19.59
CA GLU A 242 -9.78 16.30 19.66
C GLU A 242 -10.67 15.34 18.85
N LYS A 243 -10.22 14.93 17.65
CA LYS A 243 -10.95 13.96 16.81
C LYS A 243 -10.94 12.55 17.39
N ALA A 244 -9.83 12.11 17.99
CA ALA A 244 -9.67 10.76 18.50
C ALA A 244 -10.30 10.57 19.89
N ARG A 245 -10.32 11.61 20.74
CA ARG A 245 -10.79 11.53 22.13
C ARG A 245 -12.22 10.95 22.29
N PRO A 246 -13.23 11.30 21.47
CA PRO A 246 -14.57 10.72 21.59
C PRO A 246 -14.62 9.20 21.30
N SER A 247 -13.66 8.68 20.56
CA SER A 247 -13.56 7.26 20.21
C SER A 247 -12.73 6.46 21.24
N ALA A 248 -12.20 7.12 22.27
CA ALA A 248 -11.39 6.47 23.30
C ALA A 248 -12.24 5.59 24.21
N VAL A 249 -11.74 4.38 24.50
CA VAL A 249 -12.42 3.42 25.36
C VAL A 249 -12.51 3.97 26.79
N SER A 250 -13.74 4.07 27.31
CA SER A 250 -14.01 4.58 28.65
C SER A 250 -13.56 3.61 29.75
N GLY A 251 -13.07 4.14 30.87
CA GLY A 251 -12.72 3.34 32.06
C GLY A 251 -11.31 2.77 32.05
N VAL A 252 -10.49 3.17 31.07
CA VAL A 252 -9.11 2.75 30.87
C VAL A 252 -8.25 3.96 30.48
N SER A 253 -7.02 4.02 30.98
CA SER A 253 -6.05 5.07 30.67
C SER A 253 -4.67 4.48 30.41
N ALA A 254 -3.95 4.98 29.40
CA ALA A 254 -2.58 4.57 29.12
C ALA A 254 -1.60 5.47 29.89
N ARG A 255 -0.77 4.86 30.73
CA ARG A 255 0.43 5.48 31.30
C ARG A 255 1.60 5.29 30.34
N ILE A 256 2.21 6.39 29.91
CA ILE A 256 3.31 6.34 28.93
C ILE A 256 4.62 6.07 29.68
N ASN A 257 5.32 4.98 29.32
CA ASN A 257 6.63 4.65 29.88
C ASN A 257 7.77 5.25 29.06
N SER A 258 7.67 5.14 27.73
CA SER A 258 8.69 5.63 26.81
C SER A 258 8.06 6.34 25.62
N ARG A 259 8.79 7.32 25.06
CA ARG A 259 8.44 7.97 23.80
C ARG A 259 9.62 7.84 22.84
N GLU A 260 9.33 7.29 21.68
CA GLU A 260 10.20 7.16 20.51
C GLU A 260 9.68 8.14 19.43
N PRO A 261 10.15 9.40 19.45
CA PRO A 261 9.80 10.34 18.40
C PRO A 261 10.44 9.93 17.07
N TYR A 262 9.92 10.47 15.97
CA TYR A 262 10.50 10.27 14.64
C TYR A 262 11.95 10.78 14.60
N VAL A 263 12.85 10.03 13.97
CA VAL A 263 14.25 10.46 13.82
C VAL A 263 14.36 11.72 12.95
N GLN A 264 13.52 11.84 11.91
CA GLN A 264 13.45 13.04 11.07
C GLN A 264 12.07 13.70 11.19
N GLY A 265 12.06 14.97 11.60
CA GLY A 265 10.86 15.82 11.58
C GLY A 265 9.95 15.67 12.80
N ALA A 266 10.48 15.15 13.92
CA ALA A 266 9.77 15.10 15.19
C ALA A 266 9.38 16.49 15.70
N GLY A 267 8.09 16.68 16.00
CA GLY A 267 7.57 17.93 16.58
C GLY A 267 7.63 19.15 15.65
N GLU A 268 8.14 19.00 14.43
CA GLU A 268 8.21 20.08 13.45
C GLU A 268 6.89 20.24 12.70
N LYS A 269 6.39 21.47 12.65
CA LYS A 269 5.21 21.83 11.85
C LYS A 269 5.59 21.87 10.37
N GLY A 270 4.71 21.38 9.51
CA GLY A 270 4.89 21.42 8.05
C GLY A 270 5.81 20.33 7.50
N VAL A 271 6.30 19.41 8.33
CA VAL A 271 7.16 18.28 7.94
C VAL A 271 6.53 17.41 6.84
N PHE A 272 5.20 17.32 6.80
CA PHE A 272 4.46 16.57 5.78
C PHE A 272 4.32 17.28 4.44
N LEU A 273 4.71 18.56 4.33
CA LEU A 273 4.58 19.35 3.10
C LEU A 273 5.84 19.33 2.24
N THR A 274 7.00 19.22 2.87
CA THR A 274 8.30 19.37 2.22
C THR A 274 9.07 18.06 2.17
N THR A 275 10.05 17.98 1.26
CA THR A 275 11.06 16.92 1.24
C THR A 275 12.34 17.41 1.93
N PRO A 276 13.01 16.59 2.75
CA PRO A 276 12.69 15.20 3.09
C PRO A 276 11.45 15.09 3.99
N GLY A 277 10.59 14.11 3.71
CA GLY A 277 9.42 13.83 4.55
C GLY A 277 9.81 13.15 5.87
N PRO A 278 8.86 12.99 6.79
CA PRO A 278 9.13 12.37 8.08
C PRO A 278 9.41 10.88 7.94
N ASP A 279 10.38 10.38 8.70
CA ASP A 279 10.79 8.98 8.71
C ASP A 279 11.15 8.56 10.15
N ARG A 280 10.77 7.33 10.51
CA ARG A 280 10.97 6.79 11.87
C ARG A 280 12.44 6.45 12.12
N ASP A 281 13.13 5.93 11.10
CA ASP A 281 14.42 5.26 11.30
C ASP A 281 15.58 6.02 10.65
N LYS A 282 15.29 6.83 9.61
CA LYS A 282 16.33 7.47 8.79
C LYS A 282 16.49 8.96 9.11
N ILE A 283 17.71 9.34 9.48
CA ILE A 283 18.13 10.74 9.65
C ILE A 283 18.00 11.54 8.34
N SER A 284 18.17 10.90 7.18
CA SER A 284 18.00 11.56 5.89
C SER A 284 16.54 11.89 5.54
N GLY A 285 15.59 11.42 6.35
CA GLY A 285 14.16 11.55 6.09
C GLY A 285 13.69 10.69 4.92
N PHE A 286 12.38 10.71 4.71
CA PHE A 286 11.75 10.03 3.60
C PHE A 286 11.98 10.83 2.31
N LEU A 287 12.60 10.19 1.33
CA LEU A 287 12.74 10.73 -0.03
C LEU A 287 13.51 12.08 -0.11
N PRO A 288 14.83 12.10 0.18
CA PRO A 288 15.66 13.27 -0.09
C PRO A 288 15.53 13.74 -1.55
N VAL A 289 15.66 15.05 -1.81
CA VAL A 289 15.40 15.64 -3.15
C VAL A 289 16.17 14.93 -4.27
N PHE A 290 17.44 14.58 -4.07
CA PHE A 290 18.22 13.86 -5.08
C PHE A 290 17.70 12.44 -5.33
N LEU A 291 17.25 11.74 -4.29
CA LEU A 291 16.62 10.43 -4.44
C LEU A 291 15.26 10.56 -5.15
N ALA A 292 14.49 11.59 -4.80
CA ALA A 292 13.24 11.94 -5.48
C ALA A 292 13.46 12.13 -6.99
N MET A 293 14.49 12.89 -7.38
CA MET A 293 14.87 13.08 -8.79
C MET A 293 15.29 11.76 -9.44
N SER A 294 16.03 10.89 -8.74
CA SER A 294 16.43 9.59 -9.29
C SER A 294 15.22 8.71 -9.64
N TYR A 295 14.09 8.84 -8.93
CA TYR A 295 12.89 8.06 -9.22
C TYR A 295 12.22 8.44 -10.55
N PHE A 296 12.40 9.66 -11.02
CA PHE A 296 12.01 10.05 -12.37
C PHE A 296 12.81 9.30 -13.43
N PHE A 297 14.03 8.84 -13.15
CA PHE A 297 14.77 8.00 -14.07
C PHE A 297 14.49 6.52 -13.81
N PHE A 298 14.60 6.08 -12.55
CA PHE A 298 14.45 4.69 -12.16
C PHE A 298 13.12 4.09 -12.61
N TRP A 299 11.98 4.72 -12.34
CA TRP A 299 10.69 4.14 -12.74
C TRP A 299 10.47 4.14 -14.25
N ASN A 300 10.96 5.17 -14.93
CA ASN A 300 10.86 5.30 -16.38
C ASN A 300 11.69 4.26 -17.13
N PHE A 301 12.79 3.76 -16.56
CA PHE A 301 13.57 2.67 -17.15
C PHE A 301 13.21 1.29 -16.60
N SER A 302 12.90 1.19 -15.31
CA SER A 302 12.51 -0.06 -14.64
C SER A 302 11.20 -0.61 -15.23
N GLY A 303 10.21 0.27 -15.47
CA GLY A 303 8.96 -0.13 -16.11
C GLY A 303 9.17 -0.72 -17.52
N ALA A 304 10.13 -0.20 -18.29
CA ALA A 304 10.40 -0.71 -19.64
C ALA A 304 10.99 -2.14 -19.64
N GLY A 305 11.67 -2.53 -18.55
CA GLY A 305 12.30 -3.84 -18.40
C GLY A 305 11.37 -4.95 -17.88
N GLN A 306 10.14 -4.62 -17.46
CA GLN A 306 9.22 -5.62 -16.91
C GLN A 306 8.65 -6.53 -18.02
N PRO A 307 8.84 -7.86 -17.95
CA PRO A 307 8.37 -8.78 -18.99
C PRO A 307 6.88 -8.67 -19.31
N SER A 308 6.05 -8.46 -18.29
CA SER A 308 4.59 -8.30 -18.41
C SER A 308 4.19 -7.10 -19.28
N TYR A 309 4.94 -5.99 -19.21
CA TYR A 309 4.73 -4.81 -20.04
C TYR A 309 5.33 -4.97 -21.43
N MET A 310 6.50 -5.59 -21.55
CA MET A 310 7.14 -5.78 -22.85
C MET A 310 6.31 -6.69 -23.78
N VAL A 311 5.67 -7.74 -23.25
CA VAL A 311 4.76 -8.60 -24.05
C VAL A 311 3.60 -7.80 -24.64
N ARG A 312 3.04 -6.84 -23.89
CA ARG A 312 1.99 -5.95 -24.40
C ARG A 312 2.50 -5.01 -25.49
N GLN A 313 3.73 -4.51 -25.34
CA GLN A 313 4.38 -3.68 -26.34
C GLN A 313 4.71 -4.47 -27.62
N MET A 314 4.92 -5.78 -27.57
CA MET A 314 5.06 -6.61 -28.77
C MET A 314 3.74 -6.85 -29.51
N ALA A 315 2.59 -6.65 -28.87
CA ALA A 315 1.28 -7.03 -29.41
C ALA A 315 0.58 -5.95 -30.25
N PHE A 316 1.03 -4.69 -30.24
CA PHE A 316 0.34 -3.65 -31.02
C PHE A 316 0.54 -3.85 -32.53
N LYS A 317 -0.47 -3.45 -33.32
CA LYS A 317 -0.53 -3.66 -34.78
C LYS A 317 0.20 -2.57 -35.57
N ASP A 318 -0.01 -1.30 -35.20
CA ASP A 318 0.46 -0.17 -36.01
C ASP A 318 1.00 0.97 -35.15
N THR A 319 1.82 1.83 -35.76
CA THR A 319 2.39 3.00 -35.07
C THR A 319 1.33 4.01 -34.64
N ILE A 320 0.22 4.11 -35.38
CA ILE A 320 -0.92 4.97 -35.01
C ILE A 320 -1.55 4.48 -33.70
N THR A 321 -1.76 3.17 -33.58
CA THR A 321 -2.27 2.54 -32.35
C THR A 321 -1.32 2.81 -31.20
N LEU A 322 -0.01 2.64 -31.39
CA LEU A 322 0.98 2.96 -30.37
C LEU A 322 0.89 4.42 -29.90
N ARG A 323 0.81 5.39 -30.83
CA ARG A 323 0.71 6.82 -30.49
C ARG A 323 -0.56 7.13 -29.69
N ARG A 324 -1.71 6.58 -30.11
CA ARG A 324 -2.97 6.73 -29.37
C ARG A 324 -2.91 6.07 -27.99
N SER A 325 -2.31 4.89 -27.89
CA SER A 325 -2.11 4.20 -26.61
C SER A 325 -1.20 4.99 -25.67
N ILE A 326 -0.11 5.60 -26.15
CA ILE A 326 0.75 6.46 -25.34
C ILE A 326 -0.08 7.60 -24.74
N MET A 327 -0.83 8.34 -25.57
CA MET A 327 -1.65 9.46 -25.09
C MET A 327 -2.72 9.00 -24.09
N LEU A 328 -3.44 7.92 -24.40
CA LEU A 328 -4.49 7.38 -23.53
C LEU A 328 -3.93 6.97 -22.17
N VAL A 329 -2.84 6.20 -22.15
CA VAL A 329 -2.25 5.68 -20.91
C VAL A 329 -1.61 6.80 -20.10
N SER A 330 -0.96 7.78 -20.73
CA SER A 330 -0.43 8.95 -20.03
C SER A 330 -1.51 9.79 -19.36
N VAL A 331 -2.63 10.05 -20.06
CA VAL A 331 -3.77 10.76 -19.47
C VAL A 331 -4.37 9.93 -18.34
N TYR A 332 -4.58 8.64 -18.56
CA TYR A 332 -5.13 7.73 -17.55
C TYR A 332 -4.25 7.67 -16.29
N PHE A 333 -2.93 7.51 -16.43
CA PHE A 333 -1.98 7.52 -15.31
C PHE A 333 -2.09 8.85 -14.54
N SER A 334 -2.14 9.97 -15.25
CA SER A 334 -2.28 11.28 -14.61
C SER A 334 -3.60 11.42 -13.84
N LEU A 335 -4.71 10.94 -14.42
CA LEU A 335 -6.03 10.95 -13.80
C LEU A 335 -6.16 10.02 -12.58
N ILE A 336 -5.31 9.01 -12.46
CA ILE A 336 -5.30 8.12 -11.30
C ILE A 336 -4.33 8.61 -10.23
N TYR A 337 -3.07 8.81 -10.62
CA TYR A 337 -1.98 9.03 -9.68
C TYR A 337 -2.04 10.39 -8.99
N PHE A 338 -2.41 11.46 -9.70
CA PHE A 338 -2.53 12.77 -9.08
C PHE A 338 -3.65 12.81 -8.02
N PRO A 339 -4.89 12.37 -8.31
CA PRO A 339 -5.90 12.23 -7.27
C PRO A 339 -5.51 11.32 -6.11
N LEU A 340 -4.80 10.21 -6.35
CA LEU A 340 -4.35 9.33 -5.26
C LEU A 340 -3.45 10.06 -4.27
N VAL A 341 -2.52 10.92 -4.73
CA VAL A 341 -1.69 11.75 -3.84
C VAL A 341 -2.57 12.65 -2.97
N VAL A 342 -3.57 13.29 -3.57
CA VAL A 342 -4.51 14.17 -2.86
C VAL A 342 -5.36 13.39 -1.85
N ILE A 343 -5.85 12.21 -2.23
CA ILE A 343 -6.62 11.32 -1.35
C ILE A 343 -5.77 10.89 -0.17
N PHE A 344 -4.52 10.45 -0.38
CA PHE A 344 -3.66 9.97 0.70
C PHE A 344 -3.17 11.07 1.65
N THR A 345 -2.98 12.29 1.14
CA THR A 345 -2.66 13.45 1.98
C THR A 345 -3.88 13.90 2.78
N SER A 346 -5.07 13.88 2.16
CA SER A 346 -6.35 14.18 2.83
C SER A 346 -6.73 13.10 3.86
N ALA A 347 -6.48 11.82 3.56
CA ALA A 347 -6.76 10.70 4.45
C ALA A 347 -5.97 10.81 5.76
N ARG A 348 -4.75 11.37 5.73
CA ARG A 348 -3.98 11.67 6.94
C ARG A 348 -4.72 12.59 7.89
N ILE A 349 -5.44 13.56 7.35
CA ILE A 349 -6.17 14.57 8.12
C ILE A 349 -7.47 14.01 8.67
N LEU A 350 -8.09 13.07 7.94
CA LEU A 350 -9.38 12.49 8.31
C LEU A 350 -9.23 11.32 9.30
N LEU A 351 -8.17 10.52 9.16
CA LEU A 351 -7.99 9.26 9.89
C LEU A 351 -6.66 9.28 10.66
N PRO A 352 -6.56 10.04 11.77
CA PRO A 352 -5.31 10.11 12.53
C PRO A 352 -4.90 8.74 13.09
N GLY A 353 -3.60 8.52 13.23
CA GLY A 353 -3.05 7.32 13.87
C GLY A 353 -3.09 6.03 13.07
N MET A 354 -3.38 6.04 11.76
CA MET A 354 -3.30 4.83 10.91
C MET A 354 -1.86 4.36 10.62
N GLU A 355 -0.85 5.06 11.14
CA GLU A 355 0.57 4.71 11.03
C GLU A 355 0.91 3.34 11.64
N ILE A 356 0.10 2.85 12.59
CA ILE A 356 0.30 1.54 13.24
C ILE A 356 0.15 0.35 12.27
N HIS A 357 -0.38 0.56 11.06
CA HIS A 357 -0.65 -0.49 10.06
C HIS A 357 0.42 -0.57 8.95
N ALA A 358 1.62 -0.03 9.18
CA ALA A 358 2.60 0.19 8.11
C ALA A 358 3.31 -1.07 7.55
N ASP A 359 3.03 -2.28 8.05
CA ASP A 359 3.74 -3.54 7.68
C ASP A 359 2.89 -4.57 6.92
#